data_AF-A0A937H0R9-F1
#
_entry.id   AF-A0A937H0R9-F1
#
_cell.length_a   1.000
_cell.length_b   1.000
_cell.length_c   1.000
_cell.angle_alpha   90.00
_cell.angle_beta   90.00
_cell.angle_gamma   90.00
#
_symmetry.space_group_name_H-M   'P 1'
#
loop_
_entity.id
_entity.type
_entity.pdbx_description
1 polymer ?
#
loop_
_entity_poly.entity_id
_entity_poly.type
_entity_poly.pdbx_seq_one_letter_code
_entity_poly.pdbx_strand_id
1 'polypeptide(L)'
;MSYKKPYLGIRVIDFSQGVAGPYCGMLLAQYGAEVIKVEPKDGDWSRNLGQEYGHHSAFSIAANLGKKSIVFDLKNKKSIQILDNIIKKTDIFIEGFRPGVIERLGLGYKRLKKINPKLIYLSISGFGQNGPMSKKPAMDPVIQAFTGFMSENKGPDNIPHRTPVIIFDMTTALYATQLISASLYARIKESYGRKIEVSLMESAAAMQVIRLMSGFMEGPYTHASSPSGTFKTKDGWIQIIVVKNHEFIKFCNAVGWTDYIHDVRFSSNAKRRKYENFLTSEVQKLFETNTTTHWKNLLNKFEVQNEKVQTYEEFIKSDQAKEINLISWLSQPTTKTLWPVPNLPGMPKLKNKKKNSIAPSIGQHTQQVLREFGYSNEEIINLIKQEVVV
;
A
#
# COMPACT_ATOMS: atom_id res chain seq x y z
N MET A 1 5.51 24.30 11.86
CA MET A 1 4.65 23.28 11.20
C MET A 1 3.73 23.99 10.23
N SER A 2 3.24 23.32 9.18
CA SER A 2 2.21 23.85 8.28
C SER A 2 1.33 22.71 7.78
N TYR A 3 0.16 23.00 7.19
CA TYR A 3 -0.70 21.98 6.58
C TYR A 3 0.01 21.16 5.49
N LYS A 4 1.05 21.73 4.85
CA LYS A 4 1.86 21.02 3.85
C LYS A 4 2.95 20.14 4.45
N LYS A 5 3.37 20.41 5.69
CA LYS A 5 4.42 19.66 6.41
C LYS A 5 4.04 19.55 7.90
N PRO A 6 2.96 18.81 8.22
CA PRO A 6 2.47 18.71 9.59
C PRO A 6 3.46 18.02 10.53
N TYR A 7 4.33 17.15 10.00
CA TYR A 7 5.34 16.42 10.79
C TYR A 7 6.72 17.05 10.74
N LEU A 8 6.83 18.33 10.36
CA LEU A 8 8.10 19.05 10.47
C LEU A 8 8.58 19.06 11.93
N GLY A 9 9.78 18.53 12.16
CA GLY A 9 10.38 18.37 13.48
C GLY A 9 10.16 17.00 14.12
N ILE A 10 9.35 16.13 13.51
CA ILE A 10 9.20 14.73 13.92
C ILE A 10 10.33 13.91 13.30
N ARG A 11 11.05 13.14 14.11
CA ARG A 11 12.09 12.19 13.66
C ARG A 11 11.61 10.74 13.77
N VAL A 12 11.79 10.00 12.69
CA VAL A 12 11.43 8.58 12.58
C VAL A 12 12.67 7.75 12.30
N ILE A 13 12.86 6.69 13.05
CA ILE A 13 13.84 5.65 12.76
C ILE A 13 13.11 4.42 12.24
N ASP A 14 13.39 4.08 10.99
CA ASP A 14 12.74 2.99 10.26
C ASP A 14 13.70 1.80 10.09
N PHE A 15 13.51 0.77 10.91
CA PHE A 15 14.20 -0.52 10.85
C PHE A 15 13.44 -1.57 10.05
N SER A 16 12.23 -1.25 9.60
CA SER A 16 11.41 -2.20 8.87
C SER A 16 11.98 -2.46 7.48
N GLN A 17 11.66 -3.62 6.91
CA GLN A 17 12.08 -4.01 5.56
C GLN A 17 10.86 -4.48 4.75
N GLY A 18 11.01 -4.55 3.43
CA GLY A 18 9.89 -4.89 2.56
C GLY A 18 9.03 -3.68 2.20
N VAL A 19 7.71 -3.78 2.42
CA VAL A 19 6.77 -2.74 1.98
C VAL A 19 5.93 -2.14 3.10
N ALA A 20 5.22 -2.92 3.93
CA ALA A 20 4.26 -2.35 4.88
C ALA A 20 4.87 -1.28 5.82
N GLY A 21 5.96 -1.62 6.51
CA GLY A 21 6.66 -0.66 7.38
C GLY A 21 7.35 0.45 6.58
N PRO A 22 8.13 0.15 5.53
CA PRO A 22 8.79 1.19 4.77
C PRO A 22 7.80 2.17 4.12
N TYR A 23 6.68 1.70 3.58
CA TYR A 23 5.65 2.57 2.99
C TYR A 23 5.02 3.49 4.04
N CYS A 24 4.78 3.01 5.27
CA CYS A 24 4.38 3.86 6.40
C CYS A 24 5.42 4.97 6.64
N GLY A 25 6.71 4.62 6.73
CA GLY A 25 7.79 5.60 6.83
C GLY A 25 7.81 6.60 5.66
N MET A 26 7.55 6.15 4.44
CA MET A 26 7.48 7.04 3.27
C MET A 26 6.34 8.05 3.40
N LEU A 27 5.15 7.61 3.81
CA LEU A 27 4.01 8.52 4.04
C LEU A 27 4.36 9.59 5.08
N LEU A 28 5.00 9.20 6.20
CA LEU A 28 5.46 10.16 7.21
C LEU A 28 6.47 11.17 6.64
N ALA A 29 7.38 10.73 5.77
CA ALA A 29 8.33 11.61 5.08
C ALA A 29 7.62 12.61 4.15
N GLN A 30 6.56 12.18 3.44
CA GLN A 30 5.75 13.08 2.61
C GLN A 30 5.00 14.13 3.44
N TYR A 31 4.60 13.79 4.67
CA TYR A 31 4.06 14.73 5.66
C TYR A 31 5.13 15.60 6.34
N GLY A 32 6.41 15.47 5.95
CA GLY A 32 7.50 16.32 6.38
C GLY A 32 8.31 15.81 7.57
N ALA A 33 8.09 14.57 8.02
CA ALA A 33 8.94 13.95 9.03
C ALA A 33 10.35 13.69 8.48
N GLU A 34 11.36 13.75 9.35
CA GLU A 34 12.69 13.25 9.03
C GLU A 34 12.72 11.74 9.26
N VAL A 35 12.67 10.97 8.18
CA VAL A 35 12.65 9.51 8.24
C VAL A 35 14.02 8.97 7.86
N ILE A 36 14.68 8.33 8.82
CA ILE A 36 15.99 7.71 8.66
C ILE A 36 15.77 6.20 8.62
N LYS A 37 15.93 5.63 7.43
CA LYS A 37 15.92 4.19 7.22
C LYS A 37 17.27 3.61 7.59
N VAL A 38 17.25 2.62 8.48
CA VAL A 38 18.42 1.85 8.87
C VAL A 38 18.43 0.55 8.09
N GLU A 39 19.51 0.33 7.33
CA GLU A 39 19.64 -0.82 6.45
C GLU A 39 20.87 -1.67 6.83
N PRO A 40 20.85 -2.99 6.56
CA PRO A 40 22.07 -3.79 6.54
C PRO A 40 22.96 -3.36 5.36
N LYS A 41 24.19 -3.89 5.31
CA LYS A 41 25.16 -3.59 4.24
C LYS A 41 24.60 -3.83 2.83
N ASP A 42 23.83 -4.90 2.66
CA ASP A 42 23.22 -5.27 1.38
C ASP A 42 21.93 -4.49 1.06
N GLY A 43 21.49 -3.61 1.97
CA GLY A 43 20.24 -2.86 1.83
C GLY A 43 19.00 -3.64 2.24
N ASP A 44 17.86 -2.95 2.22
CA ASP A 44 16.53 -3.58 2.33
C ASP A 44 16.31 -4.60 1.20
N TRP A 45 15.84 -5.81 1.54
CA TRP A 45 15.60 -6.88 0.55
C TRP A 45 14.59 -6.49 -0.55
N SER A 46 13.73 -5.50 -0.31
CA SER A 46 12.81 -4.97 -1.33
C SER A 46 13.54 -4.36 -2.53
N ARG A 47 14.80 -3.95 -2.39
CA ARG A 47 15.64 -3.44 -3.50
C ARG A 47 15.82 -4.47 -4.61
N ASN A 48 15.76 -5.76 -4.27
CA ASN A 48 15.94 -6.88 -5.18
C ASN A 48 14.62 -7.63 -5.44
N LEU A 49 13.47 -7.01 -5.11
CA LEU A 49 12.15 -7.61 -5.35
C LEU A 49 11.66 -7.27 -6.76
N GLY A 50 11.54 -8.28 -7.62
CA GLY A 50 11.14 -8.09 -9.02
C GLY A 50 12.30 -7.61 -9.89
N GLN A 51 12.00 -6.84 -10.94
CA GLN A 51 13.05 -6.29 -11.81
C GLN A 51 13.87 -5.23 -11.07
N GLU A 52 15.18 -5.42 -11.08
CA GLU A 52 16.15 -4.45 -10.57
C GLU A 52 16.49 -3.40 -11.62
N TYR A 53 16.66 -2.17 -11.15
CA TYR A 53 17.03 -0.97 -11.90
C TYR A 53 18.11 -0.24 -11.09
N GLY A 54 19.37 -0.57 -11.34
CA GLY A 54 20.47 -0.10 -10.49
C GLY A 54 20.37 -0.71 -9.09
N HIS A 55 20.30 0.11 -8.04
CA HIS A 55 20.13 -0.34 -6.65
C HIS A 55 18.67 -0.23 -6.14
N HIS A 56 17.73 -0.28 -7.08
CA HIS A 56 16.31 -0.07 -6.81
C HIS A 56 15.43 -1.06 -7.58
N SER A 57 14.30 -1.38 -6.97
CA SER A 57 13.11 -1.93 -7.62
C SER A 57 11.94 -0.94 -7.51
N ALA A 58 10.85 -1.21 -8.22
CA ALA A 58 9.58 -0.48 -8.06
C ALA A 58 9.09 -0.47 -6.59
N PHE A 59 9.26 -1.59 -5.88
CA PHE A 59 8.89 -1.71 -4.47
C PHE A 59 9.74 -0.80 -3.58
N SER A 60 11.07 -0.83 -3.78
CA SER A 60 11.99 -0.03 -2.98
C SER A 60 11.80 1.48 -3.21
N ILE A 61 11.49 1.90 -4.43
CA ILE A 61 11.25 3.31 -4.74
C ILE A 61 9.96 3.74 -4.05
N ALA A 62 8.85 3.05 -4.32
CA ALA A 62 7.54 3.39 -3.75
C ALA A 62 7.56 3.50 -2.23
N ALA A 63 8.34 2.63 -1.56
CA ALA A 63 8.38 2.58 -0.10
C ALA A 63 9.44 3.48 0.55
N ASN A 64 10.28 4.22 -0.21
CA ASN A 64 11.40 4.98 0.37
C ASN A 64 11.59 6.41 -0.15
N LEU A 65 10.66 6.93 -0.97
CA LEU A 65 10.69 8.34 -1.40
C LEU A 65 10.79 9.30 -0.21
N GLY A 66 11.78 10.20 -0.25
CA GLY A 66 11.97 11.25 0.75
C GLY A 66 12.67 10.84 2.04
N LYS A 67 13.08 9.58 2.16
CA LYS A 67 13.83 9.10 3.32
C LYS A 67 15.33 9.41 3.20
N LYS A 68 16.00 9.42 4.35
CA LYS A 68 17.44 9.23 4.47
C LYS A 68 17.72 7.72 4.63
N SER A 69 18.87 7.25 4.15
CA SER A 69 19.34 5.86 4.33
C SER A 69 20.69 5.88 5.02
N ILE A 70 20.83 5.07 6.06
CA ILE A 70 22.09 4.81 6.76
C ILE A 70 22.30 3.31 6.90
N VAL A 71 23.56 2.91 6.90
CA VAL A 71 23.95 1.50 7.05
C VAL A 71 24.60 1.27 8.40
N PHE A 72 24.15 0.23 9.10
CA PHE A 72 24.79 -0.27 10.31
C PHE A 72 24.99 -1.78 10.22
N ASP A 73 26.15 -2.26 10.67
CA ASP A 73 26.29 -3.67 11.02
C ASP A 73 25.73 -3.91 12.44
N LEU A 74 24.51 -4.45 12.52
CA LEU A 74 23.86 -4.72 13.80
C LEU A 74 24.51 -5.86 14.60
N LYS A 75 25.45 -6.63 14.01
CA LYS A 75 26.26 -7.59 14.76
C LYS A 75 27.34 -6.88 15.59
N ASN A 76 27.71 -5.67 15.22
CA ASN A 76 28.69 -4.87 15.94
C ASN A 76 28.03 -4.13 17.12
N LYS A 77 28.53 -4.38 18.34
CA LYS A 77 28.00 -3.74 19.57
C LYS A 77 28.08 -2.21 19.54
N LYS A 78 29.02 -1.62 18.80
CA LYS A 78 29.13 -0.15 18.63
C LYS A 78 27.92 0.42 17.89
N SER A 79 27.34 -0.33 16.95
CA SER A 79 26.12 0.10 16.25
C SER A 79 24.97 0.34 17.21
N ILE A 80 24.80 -0.54 18.20
CA ILE A 80 23.75 -0.39 19.23
C ILE A 80 23.97 0.87 20.09
N GLN A 81 25.22 1.18 20.44
CA GLN A 81 25.54 2.39 21.22
C GLN A 81 25.23 3.67 20.42
N ILE A 82 25.56 3.69 19.13
CA ILE A 82 25.24 4.81 18.24
C ILE A 82 23.71 4.94 18.10
N LEU A 83 23.02 3.82 17.89
CA LEU A 83 21.56 3.79 17.79
C LEU A 83 20.90 4.29 19.07
N ASP A 84 21.41 3.98 20.26
CA ASP A 84 20.86 4.51 21.51
C ASP A 84 20.90 6.04 21.56
N ASN A 85 21.98 6.66 21.07
CA ASN A 85 22.08 8.12 20.96
C ASN A 85 21.08 8.70 19.95
N ILE A 86 20.81 7.97 18.87
CA ILE A 86 19.80 8.32 17.88
C ILE A 86 18.39 8.21 18.50
N ILE A 87 18.09 7.12 19.20
CA ILE A 87 16.79 6.84 19.82
C ILE A 87 16.40 7.89 20.87
N LYS A 88 17.37 8.43 21.63
CA LYS A 88 17.13 9.53 22.58
C LYS A 88 16.46 10.75 21.93
N LYS A 89 16.72 11.00 20.64
CA LYS A 89 16.17 12.14 19.87
C LYS A 89 15.14 11.70 18.81
N THR A 90 14.54 10.53 18.97
CA THR A 90 13.61 9.93 18.01
C THR A 90 12.18 10.01 18.52
N ASP A 91 11.23 10.39 17.67
CA ASP A 91 9.82 10.41 18.03
C ASP A 91 9.13 9.08 17.80
N ILE A 92 9.46 8.44 16.68
CA ILE A 92 8.82 7.22 16.21
C ILE A 92 9.89 6.20 15.82
N PHE A 93 9.75 4.97 16.31
CA PHE A 93 10.54 3.82 15.88
C PHE A 93 9.64 2.83 15.16
N ILE A 94 10.01 2.42 13.96
CA ILE A 94 9.26 1.47 13.14
C ILE A 94 10.09 0.21 12.95
N GLU A 95 9.52 -0.95 13.23
CA GLU A 95 10.10 -2.23 12.89
C GLU A 95 9.05 -3.18 12.31
N GLY A 96 9.51 -4.14 11.52
CA GLY A 96 8.67 -5.06 10.75
C GLY A 96 9.14 -6.51 10.83
N PHE A 97 9.82 -6.90 11.92
CA PHE A 97 10.39 -8.22 12.03
C PHE A 97 9.40 -9.24 12.60
N ARG A 98 9.69 -10.53 12.38
CA ARG A 98 8.98 -11.60 13.07
C ARG A 98 9.10 -11.43 14.59
N PRO A 99 8.04 -11.73 15.37
CA PRO A 99 8.06 -11.62 16.83
C PRO A 99 9.30 -12.27 17.44
N GLY A 100 9.98 -11.54 18.32
CA GLY A 100 11.20 -11.98 19.02
C GLY A 100 12.52 -11.66 18.30
N VAL A 101 12.52 -11.28 17.02
CA VAL A 101 13.76 -10.96 16.28
C VAL A 101 14.35 -9.65 16.79
N ILE A 102 13.55 -8.59 16.88
CA ILE A 102 14.02 -7.26 17.27
C ILE A 102 14.49 -7.21 18.73
N GLU A 103 13.91 -8.05 19.58
CA GLU A 103 14.37 -8.25 20.96
C GLU A 103 15.79 -8.83 21.02
N ARG A 104 16.10 -9.82 20.16
CA ARG A 104 17.46 -10.39 20.08
C ARG A 104 18.49 -9.39 19.56
N LEU A 105 18.06 -8.43 18.75
CA LEU A 105 18.89 -7.31 18.29
C LEU A 105 19.07 -6.21 19.34
N GLY A 106 18.43 -6.32 20.52
CA GLY A 106 18.52 -5.32 21.57
C GLY A 106 17.74 -4.04 21.26
N LEU A 107 16.75 -4.09 20.37
CA LEU A 107 15.94 -2.94 19.95
C LEU A 107 14.45 -3.11 20.27
N GLY A 108 14.12 -4.00 21.22
CA GLY A 108 12.76 -4.24 21.67
C GLY A 108 12.16 -3.08 22.48
N TYR A 109 10.83 -2.95 22.42
CA TYR A 109 10.08 -1.83 23.03
C TYR A 109 10.42 -1.56 24.51
N LYS A 110 10.49 -2.61 25.35
CA LYS A 110 10.76 -2.46 26.79
C LYS A 110 12.09 -1.76 27.07
N ARG A 111 13.11 -1.99 26.22
CA ARG A 111 14.42 -1.34 26.34
C ARG A 111 14.37 0.08 25.79
N LEU A 112 13.85 0.27 24.59
CA LEU A 112 13.83 1.60 23.96
C LEU A 112 12.96 2.60 24.74
N LYS A 113 11.87 2.14 25.38
CA LYS A 113 11.06 2.98 26.28
C LYS A 113 11.87 3.54 27.47
N LYS A 114 12.85 2.80 27.99
CA LYS A 114 13.72 3.29 29.08
C LYS A 114 14.68 4.37 28.58
N ILE A 115 15.14 4.26 27.34
CA ILE A 115 16.02 5.24 26.70
C ILE A 115 15.24 6.51 26.34
N ASN A 116 14.01 6.35 25.84
CA ASN A 116 13.14 7.44 25.46
C ASN A 116 11.68 7.13 25.85
N PRO A 117 11.21 7.63 27.01
CA PRO A 117 9.85 7.38 27.50
C PRO A 117 8.73 7.94 26.60
N LYS A 118 9.03 8.91 25.74
CA LYS A 118 8.07 9.53 24.80
C LYS A 118 8.02 8.84 23.42
N LEU A 119 8.79 7.78 23.22
CA LEU A 119 8.89 7.06 21.97
C LEU A 119 7.56 6.38 21.60
N ILE A 120 7.07 6.65 20.38
CA ILE A 120 6.03 5.85 19.75
C ILE A 120 6.72 4.69 19.04
N TYR A 121 6.46 3.46 19.46
CA TYR A 121 7.06 2.25 18.91
C TYR A 121 6.04 1.52 18.07
N LEU A 122 6.25 1.44 16.76
CA LEU A 122 5.41 0.70 15.84
C LEU A 122 6.07 -0.64 15.49
N SER A 123 5.32 -1.71 15.70
CA SER A 123 5.67 -3.08 15.33
C SER A 123 4.67 -3.60 14.29
N ILE A 124 5.17 -3.98 13.11
CA ILE A 124 4.37 -4.56 12.04
C ILE A 124 4.74 -6.04 11.88
N SER A 125 3.73 -6.92 11.79
CA SER A 125 3.93 -8.36 11.65
C SER A 125 2.94 -9.01 10.68
N GLY A 126 3.16 -10.26 10.33
CA GLY A 126 2.25 -11.02 9.46
C GLY A 126 0.91 -11.34 10.15
N PHE A 127 0.98 -12.14 11.21
CA PHE A 127 -0.17 -12.71 11.94
C PHE A 127 -0.41 -12.09 13.33
N GLY A 128 0.34 -11.05 13.69
CA GLY A 128 0.28 -10.45 15.02
C GLY A 128 1.41 -10.93 15.95
N GLN A 129 1.52 -10.26 17.09
CA GLN A 129 2.56 -10.54 18.09
C GLN A 129 2.22 -11.74 18.99
N ASN A 130 0.96 -12.19 18.98
CA ASN A 130 0.44 -13.25 19.84
C ASN A 130 -0.29 -14.33 19.00
N GLY A 131 -0.58 -15.47 19.64
CA GLY A 131 -1.34 -16.56 19.02
C GLY A 131 -0.46 -17.59 18.29
N PRO A 132 -1.08 -18.70 17.82
CA PRO A 132 -0.36 -19.87 17.30
C PRO A 132 0.42 -19.59 16.02
N MET A 133 0.01 -18.59 15.24
CA MET A 133 0.65 -18.23 13.97
C MET A 133 1.64 -17.06 14.09
N SER A 134 1.84 -16.49 15.30
CA SER A 134 2.71 -15.32 15.52
C SER A 134 4.13 -15.49 14.95
N LYS A 135 4.70 -16.70 15.04
CA LYS A 135 6.04 -17.02 14.51
C LYS A 135 6.04 -17.46 13.04
N LYS A 136 4.88 -17.65 12.41
CA LYS A 136 4.77 -18.11 11.02
C LYS A 136 5.22 -16.97 10.08
N PRO A 137 6.13 -17.24 9.13
CA PRO A 137 6.46 -16.27 8.09
C PRO A 137 5.21 -15.88 7.29
N ALA A 138 5.04 -14.59 7.05
CA ALA A 138 3.97 -14.11 6.20
C ALA A 138 4.43 -12.91 5.37
N MET A 139 3.96 -12.90 4.14
CA MET A 139 3.98 -11.75 3.24
C MET A 139 2.57 -11.63 2.66
N ASP A 140 2.31 -10.54 1.94
CA ASP A 140 1.00 -10.25 1.36
C ASP A 140 0.31 -11.45 0.68
N PRO A 141 0.97 -12.26 -0.19
CA PRO A 141 0.32 -13.42 -0.80
C PRO A 141 -0.12 -14.48 0.21
N VAL A 142 0.64 -14.70 1.29
CA VAL A 142 0.26 -15.66 2.34
C VAL A 142 -0.99 -15.17 3.06
N ILE A 143 -1.10 -13.85 3.29
CA ILE A 143 -2.25 -13.25 3.97
C ILE A 143 -3.48 -13.20 3.06
N GLN A 144 -3.30 -12.92 1.76
CA GLN A 144 -4.37 -13.07 0.77
C GLN A 144 -4.95 -14.48 0.74
N ALA A 145 -4.10 -15.52 0.80
CA ALA A 145 -4.59 -16.89 0.84
C ALA A 145 -5.30 -17.20 2.15
N PHE A 146 -4.74 -16.76 3.28
CA PHE A 146 -5.26 -17.06 4.60
C PHE A 146 -6.61 -16.40 4.91
N THR A 147 -6.83 -15.18 4.43
CA THR A 147 -8.01 -14.38 4.80
C THR A 147 -9.23 -14.61 3.92
N GLY A 148 -9.17 -15.57 3.01
CA GLY A 148 -10.25 -15.86 2.06
C GLY A 148 -10.24 -14.97 0.81
N PHE A 149 -9.43 -13.91 0.76
CA PHE A 149 -9.37 -12.96 -0.35
C PHE A 149 -9.21 -13.64 -1.72
N MET A 150 -8.30 -14.63 -1.83
CA MET A 150 -8.09 -15.34 -3.10
C MET A 150 -9.24 -16.26 -3.49
N SER A 151 -9.95 -16.84 -2.51
CA SER A 151 -10.96 -17.87 -2.76
C SER A 151 -12.11 -17.39 -3.64
N GLU A 152 -12.37 -16.09 -3.64
CA GLU A 152 -13.45 -15.45 -4.40
C GLU A 152 -12.95 -14.62 -5.57
N ASN A 153 -11.65 -14.34 -5.61
CA ASN A 153 -11.01 -13.69 -6.75
C ASN A 153 -10.69 -14.75 -7.82
N LYS A 154 -11.73 -15.22 -8.51
CA LYS A 154 -11.63 -16.24 -9.55
C LYS A 154 -11.79 -15.65 -10.94
N GLY A 155 -10.95 -16.11 -11.86
CA GLY A 155 -11.08 -15.79 -13.27
C GLY A 155 -12.08 -16.70 -13.98
N PRO A 156 -12.20 -16.59 -15.32
CA PRO A 156 -12.98 -17.52 -16.14
C PRO A 156 -12.54 -18.99 -16.04
N ASP A 157 -11.33 -19.25 -15.57
CA ASP A 157 -10.79 -20.58 -15.27
C ASP A 157 -11.31 -21.17 -13.96
N ASN A 158 -12.08 -20.41 -13.16
CA ASN A 158 -12.62 -20.77 -11.85
C ASN A 158 -11.52 -21.10 -10.81
N ILE A 159 -10.27 -20.70 -11.07
CA ILE A 159 -9.13 -20.89 -10.16
C ILE A 159 -9.03 -19.68 -9.21
N PRO A 160 -8.85 -19.89 -7.89
CA PRO A 160 -8.52 -18.81 -6.95
C PRO A 160 -7.19 -18.13 -7.29
N HIS A 161 -7.22 -16.83 -7.58
CA HIS A 161 -6.04 -16.05 -7.92
C HIS A 161 -5.72 -15.02 -6.85
N ARG A 162 -4.43 -14.78 -6.62
CA ARG A 162 -3.98 -13.58 -5.92
C ARG A 162 -4.24 -12.34 -6.78
N THR A 163 -4.44 -11.19 -6.13
CA THR A 163 -4.23 -9.92 -6.83
C THR A 163 -2.72 -9.62 -6.89
N PRO A 164 -2.19 -9.14 -8.03
CA PRO A 164 -0.79 -8.76 -8.14
C PRO A 164 -0.39 -7.60 -7.23
N VAL A 165 -1.31 -6.65 -7.02
CA VAL A 165 -1.17 -5.56 -6.05
C VAL A 165 -1.06 -6.14 -4.64
N ILE A 166 -0.03 -5.71 -3.92
CA ILE A 166 0.24 -6.07 -2.51
C ILE A 166 -0.69 -5.29 -1.56
N ILE A 167 -1.98 -5.56 -1.69
CA ILE A 167 -3.07 -4.77 -1.09
C ILE A 167 -2.98 -4.70 0.43
N PHE A 168 -2.60 -5.78 1.11
CA PHE A 168 -2.53 -5.85 2.57
C PHE A 168 -1.24 -5.27 3.12
N ASP A 169 -0.11 -5.32 2.41
CA ASP A 169 1.06 -4.52 2.78
C ASP A 169 0.73 -3.03 2.77
N MET A 170 0.12 -2.55 1.68
CA MET A 170 -0.24 -1.14 1.50
C MET A 170 -1.30 -0.70 2.51
N THR A 171 -2.32 -1.53 2.75
CA THR A 171 -3.37 -1.26 3.74
C THR A 171 -2.82 -1.22 5.16
N THR A 172 -1.94 -2.16 5.52
CA THR A 172 -1.29 -2.19 6.84
C THR A 172 -0.51 -0.90 7.07
N ALA A 173 0.21 -0.43 6.06
CA ALA A 173 0.93 0.84 6.13
C ALA A 173 0.00 2.03 6.38
N LEU A 174 -1.19 2.05 5.77
CA LEU A 174 -2.20 3.10 5.97
C LEU A 174 -2.78 3.07 7.39
N TYR A 175 -3.15 1.90 7.91
CA TYR A 175 -3.60 1.78 9.30
C TYR A 175 -2.50 2.16 10.30
N ALA A 176 -1.27 1.72 10.06
CA ALA A 176 -0.12 2.08 10.89
C ALA A 176 0.13 3.60 10.89
N THR A 177 0.06 4.24 9.72
CA THR A 177 0.19 5.70 9.59
C THR A 177 -0.94 6.41 10.33
N GLN A 178 -2.19 5.96 10.19
CA GLN A 178 -3.35 6.52 10.90
C GLN A 178 -3.17 6.43 12.43
N LEU A 179 -2.73 5.28 12.94
CA LEU A 179 -2.48 5.08 14.37
C LEU A 179 -1.32 5.95 14.88
N ILE A 180 -0.27 6.15 14.08
CA ILE A 180 0.80 7.10 14.39
C ILE A 180 0.25 8.53 14.44
N SER A 181 -0.56 8.94 13.47
CA SER A 181 -1.18 10.28 13.46
C SER A 181 -2.00 10.53 14.72
N ALA A 182 -2.87 9.58 15.09
CA ALA A 182 -3.67 9.67 16.31
C ALA A 182 -2.79 9.69 17.57
N SER A 183 -1.73 8.89 17.60
CA SER A 183 -0.79 8.82 18.71
C SER A 183 0.03 10.10 18.88
N LEU A 184 0.49 10.70 17.78
CA LEU A 184 1.17 11.99 17.80
C LEU A 184 0.25 13.10 18.33
N TYR A 185 -1.02 13.10 17.92
CA TYR A 185 -2.02 14.05 18.41
C TYR A 185 -2.25 13.90 19.91
N ALA A 186 -2.49 12.68 20.41
CA ALA A 186 -2.65 12.41 21.83
C ALA A 186 -1.40 12.77 22.64
N ARG A 187 -0.20 12.50 22.10
CA ARG A 187 1.09 12.78 22.75
C ARG A 187 1.37 14.26 23.01
N ILE A 188 0.58 15.17 22.44
CA ILE A 188 0.61 16.60 22.82
C ILE A 188 0.24 16.77 24.30
N LYS A 189 -0.69 15.95 24.81
CA LYS A 189 -1.15 15.98 26.21
C LYS A 189 -0.56 14.87 27.08
N GLU A 190 -0.06 13.79 26.47
CA GLU A 190 0.56 12.69 27.21
C GLU A 190 2.05 12.94 27.50
N SER A 191 2.51 12.49 28.67
CA SER A 191 3.92 12.57 29.07
C SER A 191 4.75 11.38 28.59
N TYR A 192 4.11 10.34 28.05
CA TYR A 192 4.73 9.09 27.59
C TYR A 192 4.29 8.71 26.17
N GLY A 193 5.12 7.91 25.50
CA GLY A 193 4.81 7.29 24.22
C GLY A 193 4.14 5.93 24.41
N ARG A 194 3.88 5.22 23.32
CA ARG A 194 3.16 3.94 23.36
C ARG A 194 3.73 2.92 22.37
N LYS A 195 3.47 1.64 22.64
CA LYS A 195 3.62 0.58 21.63
C LYS A 195 2.35 0.54 20.78
N ILE A 196 2.53 0.41 19.48
CA ILE A 196 1.52 0.15 18.48
C ILE A 196 1.91 -1.16 17.81
N GLU A 197 0.99 -2.10 17.77
CA GLU A 197 1.16 -3.39 17.09
C GLU A 197 0.09 -3.47 16.01
N VAL A 198 0.50 -3.76 14.78
CA VAL A 198 -0.41 -3.94 13.65
C VAL A 198 0.03 -5.19 12.90
N SER A 199 -0.92 -6.00 12.45
CA SER A 199 -0.62 -7.12 11.58
C SER A 199 -1.26 -6.98 10.19
N LEU A 200 -0.63 -7.64 9.21
CA LEU A 200 -1.21 -7.78 7.88
C LEU A 200 -2.55 -8.52 7.95
N MET A 201 -2.65 -9.55 8.80
CA MET A 201 -3.89 -10.30 8.99
C MET A 201 -5.04 -9.43 9.51
N GLU A 202 -4.82 -8.63 10.57
CA GLU A 202 -5.84 -7.74 11.12
C GLU A 202 -6.22 -6.64 10.12
N SER A 203 -5.23 -6.09 9.42
CA SER A 203 -5.44 -5.08 8.37
C SER A 203 -6.25 -5.64 7.21
N ALA A 204 -5.98 -6.89 6.81
CA ALA A 204 -6.72 -7.60 5.79
C ALA A 204 -8.17 -7.88 6.22
N ALA A 205 -8.39 -8.30 7.47
CA ALA A 205 -9.73 -8.51 8.01
C ALA A 205 -10.54 -7.20 8.04
N ALA A 206 -9.91 -6.10 8.49
CA ALA A 206 -10.55 -4.79 8.53
C ALA A 206 -10.91 -4.26 7.13
N MET A 207 -10.01 -4.41 6.15
CA MET A 207 -10.29 -4.02 4.76
C MET A 207 -11.39 -4.88 4.12
N GLN A 208 -11.46 -6.16 4.47
CA GLN A 208 -12.44 -7.10 3.95
C GLN A 208 -13.75 -7.12 4.74
N VAL A 209 -13.97 -6.21 5.70
CA VAL A 209 -15.07 -6.30 6.69
C VAL A 209 -16.45 -6.54 6.06
N ILE A 210 -16.77 -5.85 4.96
CA ILE A 210 -18.07 -6.02 4.26
C ILE A 210 -18.20 -7.44 3.72
N ARG A 211 -17.13 -7.96 3.11
CA ARG A 211 -17.14 -9.31 2.53
C ARG A 211 -17.05 -10.40 3.60
N LEU A 212 -16.33 -10.15 4.68
CA LEU A 212 -16.28 -11.03 5.84
C LEU A 212 -17.67 -11.19 6.46
N MET A 213 -18.40 -10.09 6.67
CA MET A 213 -19.77 -10.12 7.20
C MET A 213 -20.73 -10.83 6.24
N SER A 214 -20.77 -10.42 4.96
CA SER A 214 -21.67 -11.06 3.99
C SER A 214 -21.28 -12.50 3.70
N GLY A 215 -20.01 -12.89 3.80
CA GLY A 215 -19.54 -14.25 3.54
C GLY A 215 -19.97 -15.21 4.61
N PHE A 216 -19.95 -14.75 5.85
CA PHE A 216 -20.46 -15.49 6.98
C PHE A 216 -22.00 -15.59 6.97
N MET A 217 -22.69 -14.51 6.60
CA MET A 217 -24.16 -14.45 6.67
C MET A 217 -24.87 -15.04 5.43
N GLU A 218 -24.32 -14.85 4.24
CA GLU A 218 -24.97 -15.16 2.96
C GLU A 218 -24.28 -16.27 2.16
N GLY A 219 -23.08 -16.69 2.57
CA GLY A 219 -22.27 -17.68 1.86
C GLY A 219 -21.39 -17.05 0.77
N PRO A 220 -20.96 -17.80 -0.27
CA PRO A 220 -20.02 -17.34 -1.30
C PRO A 220 -20.45 -16.05 -2.01
N TYR A 221 -19.48 -15.30 -2.53
CA TYR A 221 -19.76 -14.07 -3.27
C TYR A 221 -20.70 -14.30 -4.47
N THR A 222 -21.71 -13.43 -4.57
CA THR A 222 -22.60 -13.28 -5.73
C THR A 222 -22.68 -11.80 -6.08
N HIS A 223 -23.04 -11.43 -7.32
CA HIS A 223 -23.14 -10.01 -7.64
C HIS A 223 -24.24 -9.34 -6.78
N ALA A 224 -23.89 -8.20 -6.17
CA ALA A 224 -24.84 -7.43 -5.36
C ALA A 224 -26.02 -6.90 -6.20
N SER A 225 -25.82 -6.77 -7.50
CA SER A 225 -26.84 -6.39 -8.47
C SER A 225 -26.62 -7.06 -9.82
N SER A 226 -27.68 -7.19 -10.61
CA SER A 226 -27.63 -7.78 -11.96
C SER A 226 -28.44 -6.94 -12.96
N PRO A 227 -27.97 -6.74 -14.20
CA PRO A 227 -26.68 -7.18 -14.74
C PRO A 227 -25.53 -6.29 -14.26
N SER A 228 -24.51 -6.85 -13.63
CA SER A 228 -23.29 -6.13 -13.24
C SER A 228 -22.13 -7.10 -13.29
N GLY A 229 -20.96 -6.64 -13.72
CA GLY A 229 -19.81 -7.52 -13.89
C GLY A 229 -18.86 -7.04 -14.98
N THR A 230 -17.87 -7.89 -15.23
CA THR A 230 -16.86 -7.70 -16.27
C THR A 230 -17.17 -8.64 -17.43
N PHE A 231 -17.32 -8.07 -18.61
CA PHE A 231 -17.74 -8.81 -19.80
C PHE A 231 -16.75 -8.64 -20.93
N LYS A 232 -16.52 -9.71 -21.68
CA LYS A 232 -15.67 -9.68 -22.86
C LYS A 232 -16.41 -9.00 -24.01
N THR A 233 -15.73 -8.12 -24.72
CA THR A 233 -16.20 -7.47 -25.95
C THR A 233 -15.43 -8.05 -27.14
N LYS A 234 -15.69 -7.54 -28.36
CA LYS A 234 -14.97 -7.99 -29.56
C LYS A 234 -13.45 -7.79 -29.50
N ASP A 235 -12.98 -6.76 -28.78
CA ASP A 235 -11.58 -6.32 -28.78
C ASP A 235 -11.00 -6.07 -27.37
N GLY A 236 -11.74 -6.41 -26.31
CA GLY A 236 -11.31 -6.14 -24.94
C GLY A 236 -12.32 -6.58 -23.89
N TRP A 237 -12.44 -5.78 -22.83
CA TRP A 237 -13.32 -6.03 -21.70
C TRP A 237 -13.97 -4.73 -21.23
N ILE A 238 -15.21 -4.83 -20.79
CA ILE A 238 -15.99 -3.71 -20.22
C ILE A 238 -16.53 -4.12 -18.85
N GLN A 239 -16.40 -3.22 -17.88
CA GLN A 239 -17.09 -3.30 -16.60
C GLN A 239 -18.42 -2.55 -16.72
N ILE A 240 -19.51 -3.13 -16.25
CA ILE A 240 -20.78 -2.42 -16.03
C ILE A 240 -21.28 -2.60 -14.61
N ILE A 241 -22.02 -1.59 -14.13
CA ILE A 241 -22.71 -1.61 -12.85
C ILE A 241 -24.14 -1.12 -13.06
N VAL A 242 -25.12 -1.94 -12.65
CA VAL A 242 -26.55 -1.66 -12.74
C VAL A 242 -27.19 -2.08 -11.42
N VAL A 243 -27.36 -1.14 -10.50
CA VAL A 243 -27.81 -1.39 -9.13
C VAL A 243 -29.32 -1.17 -9.03
N LYS A 244 -29.78 0.02 -9.45
CA LYS A 244 -31.17 0.46 -9.27
C LYS A 244 -32.03 0.07 -10.47
N ASN A 245 -33.34 -0.09 -10.25
CA ASN A 245 -34.26 -0.45 -11.32
C ASN A 245 -34.28 0.53 -12.50
N HIS A 246 -34.18 1.83 -12.23
CA HIS A 246 -34.12 2.81 -13.31
C HIS A 246 -32.82 2.70 -14.12
N GLU A 247 -31.72 2.25 -13.53
CA GLU A 247 -30.46 1.98 -14.25
C GLU A 247 -30.62 0.74 -15.15
N PHE A 248 -31.37 -0.27 -14.71
CA PHE A 248 -31.70 -1.43 -15.54
C PHE A 248 -32.54 -1.02 -16.75
N ILE A 249 -33.53 -0.14 -16.56
CA ILE A 249 -34.31 0.42 -17.67
C ILE A 249 -33.42 1.20 -18.63
N LYS A 250 -32.50 2.04 -18.12
CA LYS A 250 -31.49 2.75 -18.94
C LYS A 250 -30.63 1.77 -19.75
N PHE A 251 -30.14 0.70 -19.12
CA PHE A 251 -29.37 -0.35 -19.79
C PHE A 251 -30.19 -1.02 -20.89
N CYS A 252 -31.41 -1.49 -20.59
CA CYS A 252 -32.28 -2.13 -21.57
C CYS A 252 -32.61 -1.22 -22.75
N ASN A 253 -32.89 0.07 -22.51
CA ASN A 253 -33.10 1.04 -23.57
C ASN A 253 -31.85 1.24 -24.43
N ALA A 254 -30.66 1.27 -23.82
CA ALA A 254 -29.40 1.41 -24.53
C ALA A 254 -29.16 0.25 -25.51
N VAL A 255 -29.51 -0.98 -25.11
CA VAL A 255 -29.20 -2.20 -25.86
C VAL A 255 -30.40 -2.77 -26.64
N GLY A 256 -31.54 -2.08 -26.63
CA GLY A 256 -32.75 -2.49 -27.34
C GLY A 256 -33.52 -3.66 -26.70
N TRP A 257 -33.31 -3.93 -25.41
CA TRP A 257 -34.00 -5.00 -24.68
C TRP A 257 -35.33 -4.53 -24.08
N THR A 258 -36.22 -3.99 -24.92
CA THR A 258 -37.52 -3.47 -24.47
C THR A 258 -38.38 -4.52 -23.77
N ASP A 259 -38.33 -5.77 -24.21
CA ASP A 259 -39.10 -6.87 -23.61
C ASP A 259 -38.66 -7.17 -22.16
N TYR A 260 -37.37 -6.96 -21.86
CA TYR A 260 -36.81 -7.19 -20.52
C TYR A 260 -37.29 -6.14 -19.52
N ILE A 261 -37.65 -4.94 -19.98
CA ILE A 261 -38.19 -3.86 -19.12
C ILE A 261 -39.54 -4.26 -18.54
N HIS A 262 -40.37 -4.93 -19.33
CA HIS A 262 -41.74 -5.32 -18.97
C HIS A 262 -41.83 -6.72 -18.36
N ASP A 263 -40.73 -7.49 -18.35
CA ASP A 263 -40.69 -8.82 -17.76
C ASP A 263 -40.78 -8.75 -16.21
N VAL A 264 -41.80 -9.40 -15.65
CA VAL A 264 -42.03 -9.48 -14.21
C VAL A 264 -40.83 -10.08 -13.45
N ARG A 265 -40.04 -10.95 -14.09
CA ARG A 265 -38.81 -11.55 -13.55
C ARG A 265 -37.72 -10.50 -13.31
N PHE A 266 -37.72 -9.39 -14.05
CA PHE A 266 -36.66 -8.37 -13.97
C PHE A 266 -37.11 -7.04 -13.34
N SER A 267 -38.37 -6.98 -12.89
CA SER A 267 -39.01 -5.81 -12.25
C SER A 267 -38.34 -5.28 -10.96
N SER A 268 -37.41 -6.03 -10.34
CA SER A 268 -36.62 -5.53 -9.19
C SER A 268 -35.23 -6.15 -9.16
N ASN A 269 -34.26 -5.50 -8.49
CA ASN A 269 -32.94 -6.08 -8.29
C ASN A 269 -32.99 -7.45 -7.60
N ALA A 270 -33.83 -7.58 -6.56
CA ALA A 270 -34.00 -8.84 -5.84
C ALA A 270 -34.51 -9.97 -6.75
N LYS A 271 -35.41 -9.66 -7.70
CA LYS A 271 -35.85 -10.65 -8.68
C LYS A 271 -34.78 -10.92 -9.75
N ARG A 272 -34.07 -9.90 -10.25
CA ARG A 272 -32.96 -10.08 -11.20
C ARG A 272 -31.86 -10.97 -10.65
N ARG A 273 -31.52 -10.85 -9.36
CA ARG A 273 -30.54 -11.74 -8.69
C ARG A 273 -30.93 -13.21 -8.73
N LYS A 274 -32.22 -13.55 -8.68
CA LYS A 274 -32.68 -14.95 -8.84
C LYS A 274 -32.39 -15.53 -10.23
N TYR A 275 -32.17 -14.66 -11.22
CA TYR A 275 -31.89 -15.00 -12.61
C TYR A 275 -30.52 -14.46 -13.08
N GLU A 276 -29.59 -14.24 -12.15
CA GLU A 276 -28.28 -13.62 -12.42
C GLU A 276 -27.51 -14.38 -13.51
N ASN A 277 -27.41 -15.71 -13.40
CA ASN A 277 -26.70 -16.54 -14.39
C ASN A 277 -27.25 -16.36 -15.81
N PHE A 278 -28.58 -16.23 -15.94
CA PHE A 278 -29.23 -16.01 -17.23
C PHE A 278 -28.89 -14.61 -17.76
N LEU A 279 -29.10 -13.56 -16.97
CA LEU A 279 -28.80 -12.18 -17.39
C LEU A 279 -27.32 -11.99 -17.73
N THR A 280 -26.42 -12.53 -16.93
CA THR A 280 -24.98 -12.49 -17.19
C THR A 280 -24.63 -13.17 -18.51
N SER A 281 -25.23 -14.32 -18.82
CA SER A 281 -25.00 -15.00 -20.10
C SER A 281 -25.50 -14.18 -21.31
N GLU A 282 -26.69 -13.59 -21.21
CA GLU A 282 -27.24 -12.77 -22.29
C GLU A 282 -26.44 -11.48 -22.51
N VAL A 283 -25.99 -10.84 -21.43
CA VAL A 283 -25.14 -9.63 -21.51
C VAL A 283 -23.77 -9.96 -22.10
N GLN A 284 -23.19 -11.12 -21.75
CA GLN A 284 -21.93 -11.58 -22.33
C GLN A 284 -22.06 -11.77 -23.86
N LYS A 285 -23.11 -12.47 -24.32
CA LYS A 285 -23.37 -12.65 -25.77
C LYS A 285 -23.53 -11.32 -26.48
N LEU A 286 -24.28 -10.38 -25.89
CA LEU A 286 -24.50 -9.06 -26.46
C LEU A 286 -23.17 -8.31 -26.63
N PHE A 287 -22.35 -8.23 -25.57
CA PHE A 287 -21.14 -7.42 -25.62
C PHE A 287 -20.06 -7.96 -26.56
N GLU A 288 -20.04 -9.26 -26.84
CA GLU A 288 -19.16 -9.85 -27.86
C GLU A 288 -19.45 -9.37 -29.29
N THR A 289 -20.65 -8.84 -29.56
CA THR A 289 -21.03 -8.43 -30.93
C THR A 289 -20.37 -7.14 -31.41
N ASN A 290 -19.80 -6.33 -30.51
CA ASN A 290 -19.21 -5.03 -30.85
C ASN A 290 -17.96 -4.69 -30.04
N THR A 291 -17.26 -3.62 -30.44
CA THR A 291 -16.02 -3.17 -29.78
C THR A 291 -16.32 -2.54 -28.42
N THR A 292 -15.30 -2.53 -27.56
CA THR A 292 -15.38 -1.88 -26.24
C THR A 292 -15.76 -0.41 -26.35
N THR A 293 -15.17 0.29 -27.32
CA THR A 293 -15.45 1.72 -27.57
C THR A 293 -16.90 1.95 -27.99
N HIS A 294 -17.47 1.07 -28.83
CA HIS A 294 -18.88 1.16 -29.22
C HIS A 294 -19.78 1.06 -27.98
N TRP A 295 -19.61 0.02 -27.16
CA TRP A 295 -20.44 -0.19 -25.98
C TRP A 295 -20.30 0.92 -24.96
N LYS A 296 -19.06 1.34 -24.67
CA LYS A 296 -18.80 2.47 -23.78
C LYS A 296 -19.54 3.73 -24.24
N ASN A 297 -19.39 4.10 -25.51
CA ASN A 297 -20.02 5.30 -26.04
C ASN A 297 -21.54 5.22 -26.02
N LEU A 298 -22.10 4.05 -26.33
CA LEU A 298 -23.55 3.81 -26.27
C LEU A 298 -24.07 3.91 -24.83
N LEU A 299 -23.47 3.17 -23.90
CA LEU A 299 -23.87 3.16 -22.49
C LEU A 299 -23.73 4.54 -21.82
N ASN A 300 -22.71 5.31 -22.19
CA ASN A 300 -22.53 6.70 -21.73
C ASN A 300 -23.69 7.61 -22.14
N LYS A 301 -24.24 7.46 -23.37
CA LYS A 301 -25.40 8.26 -23.82
C LYS A 301 -26.65 8.02 -22.96
N PHE A 302 -26.75 6.83 -22.37
CA PHE A 302 -27.85 6.44 -21.49
C PHE A 302 -27.49 6.56 -20.00
N GLU A 303 -26.32 7.12 -19.67
CA GLU A 303 -25.83 7.30 -18.30
C GLU A 303 -25.77 5.97 -17.49
N VAL A 304 -25.45 4.87 -18.16
CA VAL A 304 -25.21 3.59 -17.50
C VAL A 304 -23.77 3.58 -16.98
N GLN A 305 -23.57 3.20 -15.72
CA GLN A 305 -22.22 3.13 -15.13
C GLN A 305 -21.42 2.03 -15.83
N ASN A 306 -20.38 2.44 -16.56
CA ASN A 306 -19.54 1.55 -17.33
C ASN A 306 -18.13 2.13 -17.50
N GLU A 307 -17.14 1.26 -17.75
CA GLU A 307 -15.84 1.67 -18.28
C GLU A 307 -15.10 0.47 -18.90
N LYS A 308 -14.20 0.76 -19.85
CA LYS A 308 -13.22 -0.22 -20.34
C LYS A 308 -12.33 -0.69 -19.19
N VAL A 309 -12.05 -2.00 -19.13
CA VAL A 309 -11.00 -2.52 -18.24
C VAL A 309 -9.65 -2.12 -18.83
N GLN A 310 -9.04 -1.09 -18.26
CA GLN A 310 -7.79 -0.50 -18.77
C GLN A 310 -6.56 -1.27 -18.29
N THR A 311 -5.50 -1.26 -19.10
CA THR A 311 -4.15 -1.60 -18.63
C THR A 311 -3.55 -0.44 -17.82
N TYR A 312 -2.49 -0.70 -17.05
CA TYR A 312 -1.76 0.37 -16.35
C TYR A 312 -1.19 1.41 -17.32
N GLU A 313 -0.74 0.98 -18.51
CA GLU A 313 -0.22 1.89 -19.53
C GLU A 313 -1.30 2.82 -20.08
N GLU A 314 -2.50 2.30 -20.33
CA GLU A 314 -3.65 3.09 -20.76
C GLU A 314 -4.07 4.08 -19.67
N PHE A 315 -4.15 3.61 -18.41
CA PHE A 315 -4.58 4.44 -17.28
C PHE A 315 -3.68 5.66 -17.05
N ILE A 316 -2.35 5.47 -16.99
CA ILE A 316 -1.41 6.58 -16.76
C ILE A 316 -1.38 7.58 -17.92
N LYS A 317 -1.83 7.15 -19.12
CA LYS A 317 -1.93 7.98 -20.33
C LYS A 317 -3.34 8.56 -20.54
N SER A 318 -4.31 8.20 -19.69
CA SER A 318 -5.70 8.68 -19.83
C SER A 318 -5.80 10.20 -19.64
N ASP A 319 -6.77 10.81 -20.32
CA ASP A 319 -6.96 12.26 -20.29
C ASP A 319 -7.30 12.75 -18.89
N GLN A 320 -8.13 12.00 -18.15
CA GLN A 320 -8.44 12.32 -16.75
C GLN A 320 -7.20 12.29 -15.86
N ALA A 321 -6.32 11.29 -16.01
CA ALA A 321 -5.09 11.20 -15.21
C ALA A 321 -4.11 12.34 -15.55
N LYS A 322 -4.03 12.75 -16.82
CA LYS A 322 -3.23 13.89 -17.27
C LYS A 322 -3.78 15.21 -16.72
N GLU A 323 -5.09 15.45 -16.85
CA GLU A 323 -5.77 16.68 -16.45
C GLU A 323 -5.52 16.99 -14.98
N ILE A 324 -5.74 16.00 -14.10
CA ILE A 324 -5.51 16.19 -12.66
C ILE A 324 -4.03 16.13 -12.28
N ASN A 325 -3.14 15.85 -13.23
CA ASN A 325 -1.73 15.51 -13.06
C ASN A 325 -1.53 14.46 -11.96
N LEU A 326 -2.20 13.33 -12.12
CA LEU A 326 -2.21 12.22 -11.17
C LEU A 326 -0.79 11.66 -10.98
N ILE A 327 -0.01 11.55 -12.06
CA ILE A 327 1.30 10.92 -12.06
C ILE A 327 2.40 11.99 -12.11
N SER A 328 3.34 11.92 -11.17
CA SER A 328 4.61 12.64 -11.25
C SER A 328 5.70 11.72 -11.81
N TRP A 329 6.43 12.20 -12.79
CA TRP A 329 7.53 11.48 -13.44
C TRP A 329 8.86 11.83 -12.76
N LEU A 330 9.43 10.88 -12.02
CA LEU A 330 10.54 11.12 -11.10
C LEU A 330 11.82 10.40 -11.54
N SER A 331 12.96 11.11 -11.52
CA SER A 331 14.28 10.49 -11.67
C SER A 331 14.72 9.88 -10.35
N GLN A 332 15.23 8.64 -10.37
CA GLN A 332 15.78 7.97 -9.19
C GLN A 332 17.29 7.73 -9.32
N PRO A 333 18.07 7.76 -8.23
CA PRO A 333 19.49 7.46 -8.26
C PRO A 333 19.76 6.10 -8.90
N THR A 334 20.85 5.97 -9.64
CA THR A 334 21.26 4.73 -10.33
C THR A 334 20.31 4.22 -11.42
N THR A 335 19.24 4.96 -11.73
CA THR A 335 18.30 4.66 -12.82
C THR A 335 18.43 5.65 -13.97
N LYS A 336 18.17 5.20 -15.21
CA LYS A 336 18.19 6.05 -16.42
C LYS A 336 16.81 6.52 -16.87
N THR A 337 15.74 5.89 -16.37
CA THR A 337 14.35 6.15 -16.77
C THR A 337 13.63 7.02 -15.75
N LEU A 338 12.61 7.75 -16.21
CA LEU A 338 11.66 8.42 -15.31
C LEU A 338 10.64 7.40 -14.81
N TRP A 339 10.31 7.50 -13.54
CA TRP A 339 9.38 6.60 -12.86
C TRP A 339 8.00 7.25 -12.73
N PRO A 340 6.92 6.58 -13.17
CA PRO A 340 5.57 7.04 -12.92
C PRO A 340 5.20 6.81 -11.46
N VAL A 341 5.12 7.88 -10.68
CA VAL A 341 4.71 7.82 -9.27
C VAL A 341 3.39 8.56 -9.09
N PRO A 342 2.31 7.89 -8.66
CA PRO A 342 1.05 8.57 -8.38
C PRO A 342 1.23 9.53 -7.20
N ASN A 343 0.74 10.75 -7.37
CA ASN A 343 0.66 11.73 -6.31
C ASN A 343 -0.34 11.26 -5.24
N LEU A 344 0.05 11.36 -3.98
CA LEU A 344 -0.82 10.97 -2.87
C LEU A 344 -2.11 11.82 -2.87
N PRO A 345 -3.30 11.20 -2.76
CA PRO A 345 -4.56 11.94 -2.78
C PRO A 345 -4.61 13.05 -1.73
N GLY A 346 -5.00 14.26 -2.16
CA GLY A 346 -5.10 15.43 -1.27
C GLY A 346 -3.77 16.05 -0.85
N MET A 347 -2.62 15.51 -1.26
CA MET A 347 -1.30 16.06 -0.95
C MET A 347 -0.74 16.94 -2.08
N PRO A 348 0.21 17.83 -1.78
CA PRO A 348 0.97 18.53 -2.82
C PRO A 348 1.64 17.54 -3.77
N LYS A 349 1.54 17.81 -5.08
CA LYS A 349 2.18 17.01 -6.13
C LYS A 349 3.70 16.96 -5.94
N LEU A 350 4.28 15.77 -6.13
CA LEU A 350 5.72 15.54 -6.14
C LEU A 350 6.35 16.26 -7.32
N LYS A 351 7.53 16.85 -7.10
CA LYS A 351 8.28 17.56 -8.13
C LYS A 351 9.61 16.86 -8.34
N ASN A 352 9.93 16.58 -9.60
CA ASN A 352 11.15 15.88 -9.94
C ASN A 352 12.40 16.57 -9.34
N LYS A 353 13.41 15.78 -8.95
CA LYS A 353 14.66 16.22 -8.32
C LYS A 353 14.50 16.91 -6.95
N LYS A 354 13.31 16.94 -6.34
CA LYS A 354 13.16 17.36 -4.94
C LYS A 354 13.49 16.22 -3.99
N LYS A 355 13.99 16.57 -2.79
CA LYS A 355 14.39 15.59 -1.76
C LYS A 355 13.28 14.57 -1.46
N ASN A 356 12.04 15.02 -1.33
CA ASN A 356 10.88 14.16 -1.04
C ASN A 356 10.45 13.28 -2.23
N SER A 357 11.06 13.46 -3.40
CA SER A 357 10.77 12.73 -4.64
C SER A 357 11.87 11.74 -5.03
N ILE A 358 12.85 11.53 -4.14
CA ILE A 358 14.01 10.66 -4.36
C ILE A 358 14.00 9.57 -3.30
N ALA A 359 14.11 8.31 -3.72
CA ALA A 359 14.44 7.20 -2.84
C ALA A 359 15.97 7.14 -2.69
N PRO A 360 16.51 6.97 -1.47
CA PRO A 360 17.95 7.00 -1.26
C PRO A 360 18.63 5.70 -1.73
N SER A 361 19.85 5.84 -2.26
CA SER A 361 20.77 4.70 -2.37
C SER A 361 21.13 4.18 -0.97
N ILE A 362 21.57 2.93 -0.89
CA ILE A 362 22.02 2.28 0.35
C ILE A 362 23.12 3.14 1.00
N GLY A 363 22.95 3.53 2.26
CA GLY A 363 23.96 4.26 3.02
C GLY A 363 24.23 5.69 2.56
N GLN A 364 23.45 6.23 1.61
CA GLN A 364 23.69 7.54 1.00
C GLN A 364 23.85 8.67 2.04
N HIS A 365 23.23 8.53 3.21
CA HIS A 365 23.19 9.57 4.23
C HIS A 365 23.92 9.17 5.53
N THR A 366 24.64 8.05 5.57
CA THR A 366 25.32 7.55 6.79
C THR A 366 26.17 8.63 7.45
N GLN A 367 27.14 9.18 6.72
CA GLN A 367 28.05 10.19 7.29
C GLN A 367 27.33 11.48 7.66
N GLN A 368 26.34 11.90 6.86
CA GLN A 368 25.56 13.10 7.16
C GLN A 368 24.82 12.95 8.49
N VAL A 369 24.12 11.83 8.68
CA VAL A 369 23.36 11.58 9.91
C VAL A 369 24.29 11.46 11.10
N LEU A 370 25.42 10.76 10.99
CA LEU A 370 26.38 10.66 12.10
C LEU A 370 26.89 12.05 12.54
N ARG A 371 27.20 12.95 11.60
CA ARG A 371 27.57 14.35 11.94
C ARG A 371 26.43 15.08 12.66
N GLU A 372 25.19 14.91 12.22
CA GLU A 372 24.00 15.50 12.89
C GLU A 372 23.84 15.02 14.34
N PHE A 373 24.39 13.85 14.68
CA PHE A 373 24.42 13.29 16.03
C PHE A 373 25.71 13.57 16.81
N GLY A 374 26.61 14.40 16.27
CA GLY A 374 27.79 14.91 16.97
C GLY A 374 29.07 14.09 16.77
N TYR A 375 29.08 13.11 15.88
CA TYR A 375 30.29 12.35 15.56
C TYR A 375 31.24 13.18 14.68
N SER A 376 32.52 13.23 15.05
CA SER A 376 33.57 13.91 14.30
C SER A 376 33.90 13.17 13.00
N ASN A 377 34.57 13.84 12.06
CA ASN A 377 35.03 13.18 10.84
C ASN A 377 35.99 12.02 11.13
N GLU A 378 36.85 12.16 12.15
CA GLU A 378 37.78 11.10 12.55
C GLU A 378 37.05 9.90 13.14
N GLU A 379 36.05 10.13 13.99
CA GLU A 379 35.20 9.05 14.52
C GLU A 379 34.47 8.32 13.40
N ILE A 380 33.88 9.05 12.45
CA ILE A 380 33.18 8.46 11.29
C ILE A 380 34.13 7.62 10.45
N ILE A 381 35.33 8.12 10.14
CA ILE A 381 36.35 7.35 9.39
C ILE A 381 36.72 6.07 10.15
N ASN A 382 36.88 6.14 11.47
CA ASN A 382 37.17 4.97 12.30
C ASN A 382 36.01 3.97 12.33
N LEU A 383 34.75 4.43 12.35
CA LEU A 383 33.57 3.58 12.28
C LEU A 383 33.47 2.86 10.93
N ILE A 384 33.80 3.54 9.83
CA ILE A 384 33.85 2.94 8.49
C ILE A 384 34.96 1.89 8.41
N LYS A 385 36.17 2.21 8.89
CA LYS A 385 37.31 1.25 8.92
C LYS A 385 37.01 0.00 9.76
N GLN A 386 36.22 0.15 10.81
CA GLN A 386 35.78 -0.96 11.67
C GLN A 386 34.53 -1.67 11.14
N GLU A 387 34.06 -1.27 9.95
CA GLU A 387 32.85 -1.76 9.29
C GLU A 387 31.59 -1.69 10.15
N VAL A 388 31.54 -0.76 11.12
CA VAL A 388 30.36 -0.48 11.94
C VAL A 388 29.27 0.15 11.07
N VAL A 389 29.70 0.98 10.11
CA VAL A 389 28.86 1.71 9.17
C VAL A 389 29.48 1.67 7.77
N VAL A 390 28.69 2.00 6.74
CA VAL A 390 29.14 2.15 5.34
C VAL A 390 28.95 3.59 4.88
#